data_AF-A0A533SBY4-F1
#
_entry.id   AF-A0A533SBY4-F1
#
_cell.length_a   1.000
_cell.length_b   1.000
_cell.length_c   1.000
_cell.angle_alpha   90.00
_cell.angle_beta   90.00
_cell.angle_gamma   90.00
#
_symmetry.space_group_name_H-M   'P 1'
#
loop_
_entity.id
_entity.type
_entity.pdbx_description
1 polymer ?
#
loop_
_entity_poly.entity_id
_entity_poly.type
_entity_poly.pdbx_seq_one_letter_code
_entity_poly.pdbx_strand_id
1 'polypeptide(L)'
;FRASGQIAACAATVGPGGVNLASGLHPAYQDNQAVLAFTNNVPTDQFGKGGIQDASGWGPRAISHVGIFKEVTKWSVLVTKPDNVPEVMRRAFRIMLTGRKGPVHIDLAQDVIRAEIDAEIRPPKTYRPSGATRGDATLVKEAARLLVNATVPAIMSGGGVIASGASPELVELATILGCPVATTAMGKSSFPEDHPLSVGVVGLFGHDVANATLRGDKTDVLLAIGTIFHQVTTTGWIKNFGGQKIIQVDTDPAEIGKNYPFEVGIVGDAKAVLQDLLVEVKALISRLPPATLKEFEERKKARQKEILALKGELKYYSEPQSFSDAVPIKPQRAVREIREFLSKDAIVMADCGNNLAWVEKYYQTLMPKGFMADGGHTAMGFSIAASIGAKLGAPDRQVVD
;
A
#
# COMPACT_ATOMS: atom_id res chain seq x y z
N PHE A 1 -1.73 -11.02 5.82
CA PHE A 1 -0.66 -10.41 5.01
C PHE A 1 -0.29 -8.99 5.44
N ARG A 2 -1.18 -7.98 5.40
CA ARG A 2 -0.84 -6.57 5.74
C ARG A 2 -0.11 -6.38 7.08
N ALA A 3 -0.61 -6.98 8.16
CA ALA A 3 0.00 -6.89 9.48
C ALA A 3 1.38 -7.56 9.55
N SER A 4 1.47 -8.84 9.21
CA SER A 4 2.67 -9.67 9.45
C SER A 4 3.65 -9.76 8.28
N GLY A 5 3.23 -9.46 7.05
CA GLY A 5 3.96 -9.80 5.82
C GLY A 5 3.92 -11.29 5.46
N GLN A 6 3.29 -12.14 6.28
CA GLN A 6 3.12 -13.56 6.00
C GLN A 6 1.91 -13.80 5.09
N ILE A 7 2.07 -14.75 4.16
CA ILE A 7 1.02 -15.13 3.22
C ILE A 7 -0.18 -15.67 3.96
N ALA A 8 -1.35 -15.10 3.70
CA ALA A 8 -2.63 -15.65 4.13
C ALA A 8 -3.15 -16.61 3.05
N ALA A 9 -3.66 -17.76 3.49
CA ALA A 9 -4.35 -18.70 2.62
C ALA A 9 -5.84 -18.77 3.00
N CYS A 10 -6.71 -18.80 2.00
CA CYS A 10 -8.15 -19.00 2.16
C CYS A 10 -8.61 -20.11 1.21
N ALA A 11 -9.66 -20.84 1.60
CA ALA A 11 -10.21 -21.93 0.80
C ALA A 11 -11.74 -21.86 0.80
N ALA A 12 -12.34 -22.21 -0.32
CA ALA A 12 -13.79 -22.35 -0.46
C ALA A 12 -14.16 -23.64 -1.20
N THR A 13 -15.41 -24.08 -0.99
CA THR A 13 -15.98 -25.21 -1.74
C THR A 13 -16.29 -24.83 -3.19
N VAL A 14 -16.79 -25.80 -3.95
CA VAL A 14 -17.18 -25.65 -5.36
C VAL A 14 -18.37 -24.68 -5.55
N GLY A 15 -18.50 -24.10 -6.74
CA GLY A 15 -19.62 -23.27 -7.16
C GLY A 15 -19.80 -21.99 -6.31
N PRO A 16 -20.95 -21.80 -5.63
CA PRO A 16 -21.26 -20.55 -4.95
C PRO A 16 -20.26 -20.18 -3.85
N GLY A 17 -19.61 -21.16 -3.22
CA GLY A 17 -18.55 -20.89 -2.23
C GLY A 17 -17.36 -20.17 -2.85
N GLY A 18 -16.88 -20.65 -4.00
CA GLY A 18 -15.82 -20.00 -4.76
C GLY A 18 -16.22 -18.61 -5.26
N VAL A 19 -17.45 -18.46 -5.77
CA VAL A 19 -17.95 -17.15 -6.23
C VAL A 19 -17.95 -16.11 -5.10
N ASN A 20 -18.37 -16.48 -3.89
CA ASN A 20 -18.31 -15.58 -2.74
C ASN A 20 -16.87 -15.18 -2.39
N LEU A 21 -15.93 -16.14 -2.45
CA LEU A 21 -14.51 -15.87 -2.18
C LEU A 21 -13.89 -14.87 -3.18
N ALA A 22 -14.29 -14.94 -4.45
CA ALA A 22 -13.75 -14.06 -5.50
C ALA A 22 -13.94 -12.57 -5.15
N SER A 23 -15.09 -12.19 -4.60
CA SER A 23 -15.36 -10.80 -4.20
C SER A 23 -14.36 -10.27 -3.18
N GLY A 24 -13.98 -11.09 -2.20
CA GLY A 24 -13.01 -10.72 -1.16
C GLY A 24 -11.56 -10.64 -1.65
N LEU A 25 -11.24 -11.20 -2.82
CA LEU A 25 -9.90 -11.11 -3.40
C LEU A 25 -9.69 -9.84 -4.21
N HIS A 26 -10.75 -9.20 -4.72
CA HIS A 26 -10.61 -8.00 -5.52
C HIS A 26 -9.94 -6.84 -4.75
N PRO A 27 -10.32 -6.51 -3.49
CA PRO A 27 -9.58 -5.54 -2.67
C PRO A 27 -8.10 -5.90 -2.50
N ALA A 28 -7.80 -7.19 -2.28
CA ALA A 28 -6.43 -7.66 -2.18
C ALA A 28 -5.66 -7.46 -3.49
N TYR A 29 -6.32 -7.62 -4.63
CA TYR A 29 -5.71 -7.42 -5.94
C TYR A 29 -5.42 -5.95 -6.24
N GLN A 30 -6.38 -5.06 -5.98
CA GLN A 30 -6.19 -3.62 -6.17
C GLN A 30 -5.09 -3.05 -5.25
N ASP A 31 -5.07 -3.49 -3.99
CA ASP A 31 -4.19 -2.95 -2.95
C ASP A 31 -2.83 -3.65 -2.85
N ASN A 32 -2.43 -4.45 -3.84
CA ASN A 32 -1.12 -5.10 -3.89
C ASN A 32 -0.85 -6.11 -2.76
N GLN A 33 -1.86 -6.90 -2.41
CA GLN A 33 -1.78 -7.83 -1.28
C GLN A 33 -1.67 -9.27 -1.76
N ALA A 34 -0.64 -9.96 -1.25
CA ALA A 34 -0.42 -11.36 -1.55
C ALA A 34 -1.35 -12.26 -0.71
N VAL A 35 -2.26 -12.97 -1.38
CA VAL A 35 -3.20 -13.93 -0.79
C VAL A 35 -3.24 -15.18 -1.68
N LEU A 36 -3.22 -16.35 -1.07
CA LEU A 36 -3.37 -17.62 -1.76
C LEU A 36 -4.79 -18.15 -1.57
N ALA A 37 -5.54 -18.28 -2.64
CA ALA A 37 -6.92 -18.75 -2.62
C ALA A 37 -7.03 -20.14 -3.24
N PHE A 38 -7.79 -21.02 -2.60
CA PHE A 38 -8.13 -22.34 -3.11
C PHE A 38 -9.63 -22.48 -3.32
N THR A 39 -10.02 -23.14 -4.41
CA THR A 39 -11.37 -23.68 -4.54
C THR A 39 -11.31 -25.17 -4.86
N ASN A 40 -12.33 -25.89 -4.40
CA ASN A 40 -12.60 -27.24 -4.87
C ASN A 40 -13.45 -27.18 -6.14
N ASN A 41 -13.34 -28.21 -6.99
CA ASN A 41 -14.22 -28.44 -8.13
C ASN A 41 -14.83 -29.85 -8.07
N VAL A 42 -15.77 -30.14 -8.97
CA VAL A 42 -16.29 -31.51 -9.13
C VAL A 42 -15.17 -32.45 -9.61
N PRO A 43 -15.32 -33.78 -9.47
CA PRO A 43 -14.38 -34.72 -10.07
C PRO A 43 -14.25 -34.53 -11.59
N THR A 44 -13.07 -34.80 -12.14
CA THR A 44 -12.79 -34.58 -13.58
C THR A 44 -13.73 -35.35 -14.52
N ASP A 45 -14.24 -36.51 -14.11
CA ASP A 45 -15.20 -37.31 -14.87
C ASP A 45 -16.62 -36.71 -14.90
N GLN A 46 -16.92 -35.68 -14.12
CA GLN A 46 -18.22 -34.99 -14.07
C GLN A 46 -18.26 -33.67 -14.84
N PHE A 47 -17.12 -33.19 -15.36
CA PHE A 47 -17.03 -31.93 -16.07
C PHE A 47 -18.03 -31.83 -17.22
N GLY A 48 -18.89 -30.81 -17.19
CA GLY A 48 -19.88 -30.54 -18.23
C GLY A 48 -21.10 -31.46 -18.21
N LYS A 49 -21.17 -32.43 -17.30
CA LYS A 49 -22.25 -33.42 -17.22
C LYS A 49 -23.41 -32.97 -16.31
N GLY A 50 -23.37 -31.75 -15.79
CA GLY A 50 -24.37 -31.24 -14.85
C GLY A 50 -24.15 -31.73 -13.41
N GLY A 51 -22.89 -31.97 -13.02
CA GLY A 51 -22.54 -32.25 -11.63
C GLY A 51 -23.03 -31.14 -10.69
N ILE A 52 -23.38 -31.51 -9.45
CA ILE A 52 -23.86 -30.53 -8.46
C ILE A 52 -22.78 -29.46 -8.28
N GLN A 53 -23.15 -28.21 -8.57
CA GLN A 53 -22.29 -27.03 -8.48
C GLN A 53 -21.09 -27.03 -9.45
N ASP A 54 -21.08 -27.84 -10.51
CA ASP A 54 -19.98 -27.89 -11.50
C ASP A 54 -19.50 -26.48 -11.90
N ALA A 55 -18.25 -26.20 -11.51
CA ALA A 55 -17.60 -24.92 -11.71
C ALA A 55 -16.38 -25.03 -12.65
N SER A 56 -16.29 -26.13 -13.39
CA SER A 56 -15.19 -26.41 -14.33
C SER A 56 -15.18 -25.46 -15.53
N GLY A 57 -16.34 -24.89 -15.87
CA GLY A 57 -16.56 -24.14 -17.11
C GLY A 57 -16.74 -25.01 -18.36
N TRP A 58 -16.86 -26.34 -18.22
CA TRP A 58 -17.00 -27.28 -19.34
C TRP A 58 -18.45 -27.39 -19.87
N GLY A 59 -19.12 -26.26 -20.05
CA GLY A 59 -20.47 -26.25 -20.61
C GLY A 59 -21.03 -24.84 -20.75
N PRO A 60 -22.07 -24.64 -21.60
CA PRO A 60 -22.59 -23.30 -21.91
C PRO A 60 -23.26 -22.59 -20.72
N ARG A 61 -23.59 -23.32 -19.65
CA ARG A 61 -24.19 -22.79 -18.41
C ARG A 61 -23.43 -23.19 -17.16
N ALA A 62 -22.28 -23.87 -17.29
CA ALA A 62 -21.43 -24.19 -16.17
C ALA A 62 -20.63 -22.94 -15.79
N ILE A 63 -20.65 -22.57 -14.52
CA ILE A 63 -19.81 -21.47 -14.02
C ILE A 63 -18.35 -21.87 -14.23
N SER A 64 -17.47 -20.92 -14.53
CA SER A 64 -16.04 -21.16 -14.52
C SER A 64 -15.42 -20.44 -13.34
N HIS A 65 -14.96 -21.19 -12.33
CA HIS A 65 -14.15 -20.61 -11.27
C HIS A 65 -12.93 -19.91 -11.87
N VAL A 66 -12.19 -20.58 -12.76
CA VAL A 66 -11.02 -19.99 -13.40
C VAL A 66 -11.38 -18.69 -14.12
N GLY A 67 -12.48 -18.67 -14.86
CA GLY A 67 -12.98 -17.48 -15.56
C GLY A 67 -13.27 -16.32 -14.62
N ILE A 68 -13.97 -16.55 -13.52
CA ILE A 68 -14.30 -15.50 -12.52
C ILE A 68 -13.02 -15.00 -11.82
N PHE A 69 -12.21 -15.92 -11.32
CA PHE A 69 -11.05 -15.57 -10.51
C PHE A 69 -9.93 -14.89 -11.33
N LYS A 70 -9.89 -15.09 -12.65
CA LYS A 70 -8.94 -14.42 -13.54
C LYS A 70 -9.05 -12.90 -13.49
N GLU A 71 -10.24 -12.37 -13.24
CA GLU A 71 -10.49 -10.92 -13.17
C GLU A 71 -10.10 -10.31 -11.81
N VAL A 72 -9.93 -11.15 -10.78
CA VAL A 72 -9.65 -10.71 -9.40
C VAL A 72 -8.36 -11.28 -8.82
N THR A 73 -7.50 -11.89 -9.67
CA THR A 73 -6.21 -12.45 -9.27
C THR A 73 -5.14 -12.26 -10.33
N LYS A 74 -3.87 -12.31 -9.92
CA LYS A 74 -2.74 -12.32 -10.87
C LYS A 74 -2.68 -13.61 -11.70
N TRP A 75 -3.17 -14.70 -11.13
CA TRP A 75 -3.19 -16.00 -11.78
C TRP A 75 -4.26 -16.88 -11.17
N SER A 76 -4.99 -17.56 -12.02
CA SER A 76 -6.05 -18.51 -11.69
C SER A 76 -5.88 -19.75 -12.58
N VAL A 77 -5.91 -20.94 -11.99
CA VAL A 77 -5.73 -22.21 -12.73
C VAL A 77 -6.58 -23.32 -12.14
N LEU A 78 -7.13 -24.18 -12.99
CA LEU A 78 -7.75 -25.46 -12.62
C LEU A 78 -6.72 -26.58 -12.78
N VAL A 79 -6.48 -27.31 -11.71
CA VAL A 79 -5.58 -28.46 -11.67
C VAL A 79 -6.42 -29.73 -11.76
N THR A 80 -6.18 -30.51 -12.82
CA THR A 80 -6.89 -31.76 -13.13
C THR A 80 -6.02 -33.01 -13.03
N LYS A 81 -4.73 -32.85 -12.68
CA LYS A 81 -3.79 -33.95 -12.49
C LYS A 81 -3.04 -33.77 -11.15
N PRO A 82 -3.02 -34.79 -10.27
CA PRO A 82 -2.32 -34.74 -8.99
C PRO A 82 -0.85 -34.33 -9.11
N ASP A 83 -0.10 -34.92 -10.03
CA ASP A 83 1.35 -34.70 -10.19
C ASP A 83 1.73 -33.25 -10.52
N ASN A 84 0.78 -32.43 -10.98
CA ASN A 84 1.03 -31.03 -11.30
C ASN A 84 1.00 -30.12 -10.06
N VAL A 85 0.39 -30.55 -8.94
CA VAL A 85 0.20 -29.72 -7.75
C VAL A 85 1.52 -29.12 -7.23
N PRO A 86 2.64 -29.87 -7.10
CA PRO A 86 3.89 -29.30 -6.61
C PRO A 86 4.43 -28.17 -7.50
N GLU A 87 4.28 -28.27 -8.82
CA GLU A 87 4.74 -27.22 -9.74
C GLU A 87 3.81 -26.00 -9.70
N VAL A 88 2.49 -26.24 -9.68
CA VAL A 88 1.47 -25.19 -9.58
C VAL A 88 1.68 -24.35 -8.32
N MET A 89 1.92 -24.99 -7.17
CA MET A 89 2.22 -24.30 -5.92
C MET A 89 3.49 -23.45 -6.02
N ARG A 90 4.59 -23.99 -6.56
CA ARG A 90 5.84 -23.24 -6.77
C ARG A 90 5.62 -22.02 -7.67
N ARG A 91 4.82 -22.17 -8.73
CA ARG A 91 4.45 -21.10 -9.65
C ARG A 91 3.57 -20.04 -8.99
N ALA A 92 2.57 -20.46 -8.20
CA ALA A 92 1.69 -19.57 -7.45
C ALA A 92 2.48 -18.62 -6.55
N PHE A 93 3.42 -19.14 -5.76
CA PHE A 93 4.25 -18.31 -4.89
C PHE A 93 5.16 -17.35 -5.66
N ARG A 94 5.70 -17.74 -6.82
CA ARG A 94 6.45 -16.81 -7.67
C ARG A 94 5.56 -15.65 -8.12
N ILE A 95 4.44 -15.97 -8.77
CA ILE A 95 3.54 -14.96 -9.35
C ILE A 95 2.98 -14.03 -8.27
N MET A 96 2.54 -14.57 -7.14
CA MET A 96 1.96 -13.81 -6.03
C MET A 96 2.94 -12.77 -5.44
N LEU A 97 4.24 -13.08 -5.42
CA LEU A 97 5.26 -12.29 -4.71
C LEU A 97 6.09 -11.36 -5.61
N THR A 98 6.14 -11.58 -6.92
CA THR A 98 7.00 -10.80 -7.83
C THR A 98 6.33 -9.57 -8.41
N GLY A 99 7.11 -8.48 -8.58
CA GLY A 99 6.62 -7.20 -9.07
C GLY A 99 5.54 -6.63 -8.14
N ARG A 100 4.45 -6.12 -8.73
CA ARG A 100 3.25 -5.78 -7.98
C ARG A 100 2.64 -7.05 -7.38
N LYS A 101 2.70 -7.19 -6.06
CA LYS A 101 2.15 -8.33 -5.32
C LYS A 101 0.64 -8.41 -5.55
N GLY A 102 0.05 -9.60 -5.47
CA GLY A 102 -1.39 -9.76 -5.65
C GLY A 102 -1.84 -11.20 -5.42
N PRO A 103 -3.16 -11.43 -5.33
CA PRO A 103 -3.69 -12.75 -5.02
C PRO A 103 -3.48 -13.72 -6.17
N VAL A 104 -3.42 -15.01 -5.83
CA VAL A 104 -3.38 -16.14 -6.76
C VAL A 104 -4.44 -17.15 -6.35
N HIS A 105 -5.12 -17.72 -7.32
CA HIS A 105 -6.16 -18.73 -7.14
C HIS A 105 -5.77 -20.07 -7.75
N ILE A 106 -6.02 -21.15 -7.01
CA ILE A 106 -5.82 -22.53 -7.47
C ILE A 106 -7.14 -23.29 -7.26
N ASP A 107 -7.78 -23.65 -8.35
CA ASP A 107 -8.95 -24.53 -8.39
C ASP A 107 -8.48 -25.98 -8.54
N LEU A 108 -9.01 -26.88 -7.71
CA LEU A 108 -8.57 -28.27 -7.62
C LEU A 108 -9.77 -29.19 -7.85
N ALA A 109 -9.69 -30.06 -8.86
CA ALA A 109 -10.71 -31.11 -9.02
C ALA A 109 -10.72 -32.05 -7.81
N GLN A 110 -11.89 -32.55 -7.41
CA GLN A 110 -12.02 -33.32 -6.18
C GLN A 110 -11.18 -34.62 -6.17
N ASP A 111 -11.04 -35.27 -7.33
CA ASP A 111 -10.16 -36.42 -7.53
C ASP A 111 -8.67 -36.05 -7.39
N VAL A 112 -8.28 -34.82 -7.74
CA VAL A 112 -6.92 -34.31 -7.53
C VAL A 112 -6.62 -34.11 -6.05
N ILE A 113 -7.58 -33.58 -5.28
CA ILE A 113 -7.41 -33.36 -3.83
C ILE A 113 -7.25 -34.69 -3.08
N ARG A 114 -7.92 -35.75 -3.54
CA ARG A 114 -7.95 -37.07 -2.87
C ARG A 114 -6.80 -37.99 -3.24
N ALA A 115 -6.07 -37.69 -4.31
CA ALA A 115 -5.01 -38.54 -4.80
C ALA A 115 -3.77 -38.49 -3.91
N GLU A 116 -3.12 -39.64 -3.74
CA GLU A 116 -1.78 -39.73 -3.17
C GLU A 116 -0.75 -39.64 -4.29
N ILE A 117 0.30 -38.84 -4.07
CA ILE A 117 1.41 -38.66 -5.01
C ILE A 117 2.74 -38.64 -4.26
N ASP A 118 3.80 -39.09 -4.93
CA ASP A 118 5.16 -38.83 -4.50
C ASP A 118 5.59 -37.43 -4.94
N ALA A 119 5.72 -36.51 -3.99
CA ALA A 119 6.03 -35.11 -4.26
C ALA A 119 7.25 -34.61 -3.49
N GLU A 120 8.22 -34.03 -4.21
CA GLU A 120 9.34 -33.31 -3.62
C GLU A 120 8.90 -31.89 -3.17
N ILE A 121 8.98 -31.61 -1.87
CA ILE A 121 8.76 -30.26 -1.33
C ILE A 121 10.07 -29.48 -1.33
N ARG A 122 10.20 -28.58 -2.31
CA ARG A 122 11.40 -27.76 -2.48
C ARG A 122 11.42 -26.55 -1.54
N PRO A 123 12.59 -26.20 -0.96
CA PRO A 123 12.74 -24.99 -0.17
C PRO A 123 12.43 -23.72 -0.99
N PRO A 124 11.76 -22.69 -0.43
CA PRO A 124 11.41 -21.45 -1.13
C PRO A 124 12.57 -20.80 -1.92
N LYS A 125 13.78 -20.81 -1.36
CA LYS A 125 14.98 -20.20 -1.96
C LYS A 125 15.40 -20.80 -3.31
N THR A 126 14.92 -21.99 -3.67
CA THR A 126 15.33 -22.66 -4.92
C THR A 126 14.44 -22.33 -6.11
N TYR A 127 13.31 -21.67 -5.89
CA TYR A 127 12.36 -21.35 -6.96
C TYR A 127 11.72 -19.97 -6.84
N ARG A 128 11.83 -19.27 -5.71
CA ARG A 128 11.35 -17.88 -5.58
C ARG A 128 12.52 -16.93 -5.86
N PRO A 129 12.32 -15.86 -6.64
CA PRO A 129 13.34 -14.81 -6.73
C PRO A 129 13.56 -14.21 -5.34
N SER A 130 14.82 -13.99 -5.00
CA SER A 130 15.26 -13.38 -3.76
C SER A 130 15.72 -11.95 -3.99
N GLY A 131 15.44 -11.07 -3.04
CA GLY A 131 15.86 -9.67 -3.10
C GLY A 131 14.80 -8.74 -3.68
N ALA A 132 15.02 -7.44 -3.45
CA ALA A 132 14.17 -6.37 -3.94
C ALA A 132 14.67 -5.86 -5.29
N THR A 133 13.75 -5.53 -6.20
CA THR A 133 14.10 -4.86 -7.47
C THR A 133 14.67 -3.48 -7.15
N ARG A 134 15.92 -3.21 -7.54
CA ARG A 134 16.53 -1.88 -7.41
C ARG A 134 16.15 -1.00 -8.59
N GLY A 135 16.18 0.32 -8.38
CA GLY A 135 16.04 1.29 -9.46
C GLY A 135 17.28 1.38 -10.34
N ASP A 136 17.13 1.92 -11.54
CA ASP A 136 18.27 2.26 -12.39
C ASP A 136 19.17 3.30 -11.69
N ALA A 137 20.47 2.98 -11.59
CA ALA A 137 21.42 3.79 -10.83
C ALA A 137 21.58 5.22 -11.39
N THR A 138 21.41 5.41 -12.70
CA THR A 138 21.50 6.72 -13.36
C THR A 138 20.29 7.57 -12.97
N LEU A 139 19.09 6.97 -13.00
CA LEU A 139 17.85 7.65 -12.59
C LEU A 139 17.84 7.98 -11.10
N VAL A 140 18.38 7.09 -10.25
CA VAL A 140 18.53 7.37 -8.81
C VAL A 140 19.46 8.57 -8.59
N LYS A 141 20.62 8.62 -9.27
CA LYS A 141 21.55 9.75 -9.17
C LYS A 141 20.91 11.05 -9.63
N GLU A 142 20.14 11.00 -10.70
CA GLU A 142 19.38 12.15 -11.20
C GLU A 142 18.33 12.63 -10.19
N ALA A 143 17.54 11.72 -9.63
CA ALA A 143 16.56 12.03 -8.59
C ALA A 143 17.24 12.64 -7.34
N ALA A 144 18.35 12.07 -6.87
CA ALA A 144 19.10 12.60 -5.75
C ALA A 144 19.61 14.04 -6.01
N ARG A 145 20.11 14.31 -7.22
CA ARG A 145 20.54 15.66 -7.64
C ARG A 145 19.38 16.65 -7.63
N LEU A 146 18.20 16.27 -8.13
CA LEU A 146 17.02 17.13 -8.11
C LEU A 146 16.59 17.44 -6.66
N LEU A 147 16.57 16.43 -5.79
CA LEU A 147 16.16 16.58 -4.40
C LEU A 147 17.11 17.47 -3.58
N VAL A 148 18.44 17.31 -3.74
CA VAL A 148 19.43 18.11 -3.01
C VAL A 148 19.42 19.57 -3.45
N ASN A 149 19.16 19.84 -4.74
CA ASN A 149 19.15 21.20 -5.28
C ASN A 149 17.80 21.92 -5.12
N ALA A 150 16.73 21.18 -4.80
CA ALA A 150 15.40 21.74 -4.62
C ALA A 150 15.37 22.79 -3.49
N THR A 151 14.56 23.83 -3.70
CA THR A 151 14.33 24.90 -2.72
C THR A 151 13.15 24.59 -1.82
N VAL A 152 12.09 23.97 -2.36
CA VAL A 152 10.88 23.56 -1.61
C VAL A 152 10.44 22.13 -1.99
N PRO A 153 11.30 21.11 -1.79
CA PRO A 153 10.97 19.72 -2.04
C PRO A 153 9.92 19.18 -1.06
N ALA A 154 9.11 18.24 -1.52
CA ALA A 154 8.17 17.49 -0.69
C ALA A 154 8.21 15.98 -1.04
N ILE A 155 7.71 15.15 -0.12
CA ILE A 155 7.56 13.71 -0.34
C ILE A 155 6.08 13.34 -0.22
N MET A 156 5.59 12.55 -1.18
CA MET A 156 4.30 11.85 -1.08
C MET A 156 4.57 10.35 -0.96
N SER A 157 4.26 9.79 0.21
CA SER A 157 4.48 8.39 0.55
C SER A 157 3.19 7.58 0.42
N GLY A 158 3.24 6.48 -0.33
CA GLY A 158 2.11 5.57 -0.52
C GLY A 158 2.26 4.22 0.19
N GLY A 159 1.29 3.33 -0.06
CA GLY A 159 1.25 1.99 0.54
C GLY A 159 2.43 1.10 0.18
N GLY A 160 3.14 1.39 -0.92
CA GLY A 160 4.37 0.71 -1.31
C GLY A 160 5.48 0.84 -0.27
N VAL A 161 5.57 1.97 0.45
CA VAL A 161 6.54 2.20 1.54
C VAL A 161 6.24 1.29 2.74
N ILE A 162 4.96 1.14 3.09
CA ILE A 162 4.53 0.20 4.14
C ILE A 162 4.82 -1.25 3.72
N ALA A 163 4.46 -1.60 2.48
CA ALA A 163 4.57 -2.96 1.96
C ALA A 163 6.02 -3.44 1.80
N SER A 164 6.97 -2.53 1.58
CA SER A 164 8.41 -2.80 1.53
C SER A 164 9.09 -2.70 2.90
N GLY A 165 8.43 -2.09 3.89
CA GLY A 165 9.00 -1.85 5.22
C GLY A 165 10.10 -0.78 5.19
N ALA A 166 9.83 0.31 4.49
CA ALA A 166 10.78 1.40 4.22
C ALA A 166 10.54 2.68 5.05
N SER A 167 9.69 2.62 6.08
CA SER A 167 9.46 3.75 6.99
C SER A 167 10.75 4.32 7.59
N PRO A 168 11.73 3.51 8.05
CA PRO A 168 12.99 4.05 8.58
C PRO A 168 13.76 4.86 7.53
N GLU A 169 13.90 4.35 6.31
CA GLU A 169 14.60 5.03 5.23
C GLU A 169 13.87 6.30 4.77
N LEU A 170 12.53 6.29 4.76
CA LEU A 170 11.73 7.48 4.48
C LEU A 170 11.95 8.57 5.53
N VAL A 171 11.95 8.21 6.82
CA VAL A 171 12.21 9.15 7.92
C VAL A 171 13.58 9.77 7.81
N GLU A 172 14.60 8.95 7.54
CA GLU A 172 15.97 9.44 7.38
C GLU A 172 16.10 10.40 6.19
N LEU A 173 15.56 10.03 5.02
CA LEU A 173 15.65 10.86 3.81
C LEU A 173 14.94 12.22 4.01
N ALA A 174 13.72 12.19 4.55
CA ALA A 174 12.96 13.40 4.84
C ALA A 174 13.70 14.31 5.83
N THR A 175 14.32 13.73 6.86
CA THR A 175 15.06 14.47 7.89
C THR A 175 16.34 15.09 7.34
N ILE A 176 17.09 14.36 6.51
CA ILE A 176 18.32 14.88 5.88
C ILE A 176 18.01 16.09 5.00
N LEU A 177 16.98 15.97 4.15
CA LEU A 177 16.59 17.02 3.19
C LEU A 177 15.71 18.13 3.77
N GLY A 178 15.14 17.92 4.96
CA GLY A 178 14.11 18.80 5.52
C GLY A 178 12.82 18.80 4.69
N CYS A 179 12.47 17.68 4.06
CA CYS A 179 11.28 17.59 3.20
C CYS A 179 10.03 17.36 4.05
N PRO A 180 8.97 18.18 3.93
CA PRO A 180 7.64 17.80 4.39
C PRO A 180 7.19 16.49 3.73
N VAL A 181 6.53 15.64 4.52
CA VAL A 181 6.03 14.33 4.10
C VAL A 181 4.52 14.31 4.24
N ALA A 182 3.84 14.16 3.11
CA ALA A 182 2.46 13.75 3.09
C ALA A 182 2.36 12.25 2.82
N THR A 183 1.28 11.66 3.27
CA THR A 183 0.94 10.26 2.97
C THR A 183 -0.31 10.20 2.12
N THR A 184 -0.47 9.16 1.29
CA THR A 184 -1.80 8.81 0.79
C THR A 184 -2.57 8.05 1.87
N ALA A 185 -3.89 7.84 1.70
CA ALA A 185 -4.66 7.01 2.64
C ALA A 185 -4.01 5.63 2.86
N MET A 186 -3.53 5.00 1.77
CA MET A 186 -2.82 3.71 1.83
C MET A 186 -1.38 3.81 2.34
N GLY A 187 -0.78 4.99 2.27
CA GLY A 187 0.52 5.29 2.84
C GLY A 187 0.46 5.79 4.29
N LYS A 188 -0.74 6.04 4.86
CA LYS A 188 -0.87 6.50 6.24
C LYS A 188 -0.19 5.51 7.18
N SER A 189 0.43 6.02 8.24
CA SER A 189 1.40 5.33 9.11
C SER A 189 2.79 5.04 8.53
N SER A 190 3.07 5.32 7.26
CA SER A 190 4.44 5.15 6.72
C SER A 190 5.44 6.15 7.29
N PHE A 191 4.94 7.28 7.79
CA PHE A 191 5.70 8.34 8.44
C PHE A 191 4.95 8.77 9.71
N PRO A 192 5.65 8.94 10.85
CA PRO A 192 5.01 9.32 12.12
C PRO A 192 4.33 10.70 12.02
N GLU A 193 3.04 10.79 12.35
CA GLU A 193 2.25 12.02 12.19
C GLU A 193 2.47 13.05 13.30
N ASP A 194 3.20 12.70 14.36
CA ASP A 194 3.72 13.65 15.36
C ASP A 194 5.06 14.28 14.96
N HIS A 195 5.69 13.79 13.88
CA HIS A 195 6.96 14.34 13.41
C HIS A 195 6.77 15.78 12.86
N PRO A 196 7.73 16.71 13.09
CA PRO A 196 7.62 18.10 12.65
C PRO A 196 7.40 18.27 11.14
N LEU A 197 7.99 17.37 10.34
CA LEU A 197 7.85 17.36 8.87
C LEU A 197 6.60 16.63 8.37
N SER A 198 5.80 16.00 9.23
CA SER A 198 4.56 15.38 8.77
C SER A 198 3.50 16.45 8.50
N VAL A 199 2.94 16.42 7.30
CA VAL A 199 1.80 17.27 6.90
C VAL A 199 0.49 16.48 6.83
N GLY A 200 0.51 15.18 7.18
CA GLY A 200 -0.66 14.30 7.23
C GLY A 200 -1.01 13.66 5.89
N VAL A 201 -2.24 13.16 5.80
CA VAL A 201 -2.78 12.53 4.59
C VAL A 201 -3.15 13.60 3.55
N VAL A 202 -2.76 13.42 2.29
CA VAL A 202 -3.15 14.30 1.16
C VAL A 202 -4.37 13.75 0.43
N GLY A 203 -5.25 14.63 -0.03
CA GLY A 203 -6.39 14.28 -0.88
C GLY A 203 -7.72 14.83 -0.41
N LEU A 204 -8.81 14.32 -1.00
CA LEU A 204 -10.18 14.78 -0.82
C LEU A 204 -10.65 14.79 0.64
N PHE A 205 -10.24 13.79 1.42
CA PHE A 205 -10.58 13.65 2.84
C PHE A 205 -9.39 13.91 3.77
N GLY A 206 -8.26 14.36 3.20
CA GLY A 206 -7.01 14.53 3.91
C GLY A 206 -6.92 15.82 4.74
N HIS A 207 -5.69 16.19 5.05
CA HIS A 207 -5.35 17.38 5.82
C HIS A 207 -5.15 18.58 4.90
N ASP A 208 -5.65 19.73 5.34
CA ASP A 208 -5.48 20.99 4.61
C ASP A 208 -4.00 21.36 4.48
N VAL A 209 -3.18 21.06 5.49
CA VAL A 209 -1.72 21.25 5.45
C VAL A 209 -1.08 20.47 4.29
N ALA A 210 -1.41 19.18 4.15
CA ALA A 210 -0.91 18.36 3.05
C ALA A 210 -1.39 18.88 1.69
N ASN A 211 -2.66 19.24 1.59
CA ASN A 211 -3.26 19.78 0.37
C ASN A 211 -2.68 21.15 -0.01
N ALA A 212 -2.36 22.01 0.95
CA ALA A 212 -1.70 23.28 0.70
C ALA A 212 -0.22 23.09 0.32
N THR A 213 0.45 22.07 0.86
CA THR A 213 1.88 21.79 0.58
C THR A 213 2.08 21.23 -0.83
N LEU A 214 1.28 20.24 -1.22
CA LEU A 214 1.44 19.49 -2.48
C LEU A 214 0.73 20.18 -3.65
N ARG A 215 1.18 21.39 -3.97
CA ARG A 215 0.75 22.16 -5.14
C ARG A 215 1.95 22.64 -5.96
N GLY A 216 1.79 22.72 -7.28
CA GLY A 216 2.87 23.13 -8.18
C GLY A 216 3.44 24.54 -7.92
N ASP A 217 2.68 25.44 -7.29
CA ASP A 217 3.16 26.76 -6.86
C ASP A 217 3.85 26.75 -5.48
N LYS A 218 3.78 25.63 -4.75
CA LYS A 218 4.30 25.46 -3.38
C LYS A 218 5.43 24.45 -3.28
N THR A 219 5.49 23.48 -4.20
CA THR A 219 6.51 22.42 -4.27
C THR A 219 7.20 22.47 -5.62
N ASP A 220 8.53 22.56 -5.63
CA ASP A 220 9.33 22.56 -6.86
C ASP A 220 9.73 21.14 -7.29
N VAL A 221 10.04 20.26 -6.33
CA VAL A 221 10.33 18.85 -6.57
C VAL A 221 9.52 17.97 -5.64
N LEU A 222 8.67 17.11 -6.20
CA LEU A 222 7.95 16.08 -5.48
C LEU A 222 8.62 14.71 -5.67
N LEU A 223 8.97 14.03 -4.57
CA LEU A 223 9.21 12.58 -4.59
C LEU A 223 7.92 11.84 -4.27
N ALA A 224 7.28 11.26 -5.28
CA ALA A 224 6.14 10.35 -5.14
C ALA A 224 6.66 8.91 -5.08
N ILE A 225 6.65 8.29 -3.89
CA ILE A 225 7.29 6.98 -3.68
C ILE A 225 6.33 5.91 -3.17
N GLY A 226 6.34 4.76 -3.85
CA GLY A 226 5.49 3.62 -3.52
C GLY A 226 4.01 3.98 -3.60
N THR A 227 3.64 4.84 -4.55
CA THR A 227 2.31 5.45 -4.62
C THR A 227 1.84 5.59 -6.05
N ILE A 228 0.52 5.44 -6.22
CA ILE A 228 -0.20 5.80 -7.43
C ILE A 228 -0.91 7.14 -7.24
N PHE A 229 -1.18 7.85 -8.33
CA PHE A 229 -1.90 9.11 -8.33
C PHE A 229 -3.42 8.86 -8.41
N HIS A 230 -3.98 8.23 -7.36
CA HIS A 230 -5.41 7.87 -7.28
C HIS A 230 -6.31 9.11 -7.14
N GLN A 231 -7.58 9.01 -7.60
CA GLN A 231 -8.55 10.10 -7.60
C GLN A 231 -8.69 10.78 -6.22
N VAL A 232 -8.81 9.99 -5.15
CA VAL A 232 -8.96 10.51 -3.78
C VAL A 232 -7.72 11.31 -3.37
N THR A 233 -6.53 10.77 -3.63
CA THR A 233 -5.24 11.41 -3.32
C THR A 233 -5.05 12.71 -4.10
N THR A 234 -5.43 12.73 -5.37
CA THR A 234 -5.20 13.86 -6.27
C THR A 234 -6.33 14.88 -6.29
N THR A 235 -7.36 14.67 -5.46
CA THR A 235 -8.58 15.49 -5.42
C THR A 235 -9.27 15.57 -6.80
N GLY A 236 -9.33 14.43 -7.51
CA GLY A 236 -9.91 14.38 -8.85
C GLY A 236 -8.98 14.85 -9.96
N TRP A 237 -7.69 14.48 -9.87
CA TRP A 237 -6.65 14.82 -10.84
C TRP A 237 -6.53 16.32 -11.15
N ILE A 238 -6.55 17.16 -10.12
CA ILE A 238 -6.36 18.61 -10.31
C ILE A 238 -5.04 18.90 -11.02
N LYS A 239 -5.03 19.88 -11.92
CA LYS A 239 -3.89 20.16 -12.83
C LYS A 239 -2.62 20.58 -12.10
N ASN A 240 -2.74 21.26 -10.96
CA ASN A 240 -1.62 21.75 -10.17
C ASN A 240 -1.28 20.82 -8.98
N PHE A 241 -1.71 19.55 -9.00
CA PHE A 241 -1.37 18.59 -7.96
C PHE A 241 0.13 18.29 -7.96
N GLY A 242 0.71 18.15 -6.76
CA GLY A 242 2.09 17.70 -6.60
C GLY A 242 3.09 18.85 -6.65
N GLY A 243 4.11 18.74 -7.50
CA GLY A 243 5.17 19.74 -7.63
C GLY A 243 5.47 20.08 -9.09
N GLN A 244 6.29 21.11 -9.30
CA GLN A 244 6.72 21.51 -10.66
C GLN A 244 7.45 20.39 -11.39
N LYS A 245 8.25 19.62 -10.65
CA LYS A 245 8.92 18.40 -11.11
C LYS A 245 8.49 17.23 -10.24
N ILE A 246 8.22 16.09 -10.86
CA ILE A 246 7.82 14.87 -10.15
C ILE A 246 8.86 13.78 -10.39
N ILE A 247 9.39 13.24 -9.30
CA ILE A 247 10.13 11.97 -9.27
C ILE A 247 9.11 10.92 -8.84
N GLN A 248 8.81 9.96 -9.71
CA GLN A 248 7.87 8.88 -9.42
C GLN A 248 8.62 7.56 -9.25
N VAL A 249 8.39 6.88 -8.14
CA VAL A 249 8.96 5.57 -7.82
C VAL A 249 7.84 4.57 -7.58
N ASP A 250 7.77 3.53 -8.41
CA ASP A 250 6.82 2.42 -8.22
C ASP A 250 7.46 1.09 -8.65
N THR A 251 6.98 -0.03 -8.09
CA THR A 251 7.43 -1.36 -8.52
C THR A 251 6.76 -1.81 -9.81
N ASP A 252 5.62 -1.19 -10.16
CA ASP A 252 4.86 -1.49 -11.36
C ASP A 252 5.18 -0.46 -12.46
N PRO A 253 5.87 -0.85 -13.55
CA PRO A 253 6.19 0.07 -14.63
C PRO A 253 4.93 0.67 -15.30
N ALA A 254 3.78 0.01 -15.21
CA ALA A 254 2.52 0.52 -15.79
C ALA A 254 1.93 1.72 -15.02
N GLU A 255 2.41 2.00 -13.80
CA GLU A 255 1.97 3.13 -12.99
C GLU A 255 2.78 4.41 -13.26
N ILE A 256 4.00 4.29 -13.79
CA ILE A 256 4.90 5.41 -14.06
C ILE A 256 4.34 6.28 -15.19
N GLY A 257 4.08 7.56 -14.91
CA GLY A 257 3.56 8.52 -15.89
C GLY A 257 2.11 8.32 -16.32
N LYS A 258 1.37 7.44 -15.64
CA LYS A 258 -0.02 7.11 -16.01
C LYS A 258 -0.97 8.32 -15.93
N ASN A 259 -0.82 9.15 -14.89
CA ASN A 259 -1.77 10.24 -14.59
C ASN A 259 -1.15 11.63 -14.63
N TYR A 260 0.15 11.77 -14.37
CA TYR A 260 0.87 13.05 -14.34
C TYR A 260 2.22 12.90 -15.05
N PRO A 261 2.72 13.95 -15.71
CA PRO A 261 4.08 13.95 -16.25
C PRO A 261 5.10 13.84 -15.12
N PHE A 262 6.22 13.18 -15.40
CA PHE A 262 7.34 13.03 -14.47
C PHE A 262 8.63 13.57 -15.09
N GLU A 263 9.54 14.02 -14.23
CA GLU A 263 10.93 14.35 -14.60
C GLU A 263 11.81 13.10 -14.49
N VAL A 264 11.58 12.26 -13.48
CA VAL A 264 12.31 11.00 -13.29
C VAL A 264 11.34 9.89 -12.90
N GLY A 265 11.32 8.79 -13.65
CA GLY A 265 10.50 7.61 -13.37
C GLY A 265 11.37 6.40 -13.02
N ILE A 266 11.32 5.93 -11.77
CA ILE A 266 12.15 4.83 -11.28
C ILE A 266 11.27 3.60 -11.03
N VAL A 267 11.55 2.52 -11.76
CA VAL A 267 10.93 1.22 -11.50
C VAL A 267 11.74 0.48 -10.46
N GLY A 268 11.17 0.24 -9.27
CA GLY A 268 11.86 -0.44 -8.19
C GLY A 268 11.04 -0.56 -6.91
N ASP A 269 11.49 -1.42 -6.01
CA ASP A 269 10.94 -1.52 -4.67
C ASP A 269 11.25 -0.24 -3.88
N ALA A 270 10.25 0.30 -3.17
CA ALA A 270 10.38 1.57 -2.47
C ALA A 270 11.52 1.56 -1.43
N LYS A 271 11.77 0.44 -0.75
CA LYS A 271 12.87 0.34 0.23
C LYS A 271 14.21 0.39 -0.47
N ALA A 272 14.38 -0.43 -1.50
CA ALA A 272 15.63 -0.49 -2.24
C ALA A 272 15.99 0.88 -2.86
N VAL A 273 15.02 1.56 -3.46
CA VAL A 273 15.21 2.89 -4.06
C VAL A 273 15.51 3.95 -2.99
N LEU A 274 14.82 3.94 -1.83
CA LEU A 274 15.13 4.86 -0.74
C LEU A 274 16.55 4.65 -0.19
N GLN A 275 17.02 3.40 -0.09
CA GLN A 275 18.38 3.09 0.33
C GLN A 275 19.41 3.64 -0.66
N ASP A 276 19.19 3.46 -1.98
CA ASP A 276 20.08 4.01 -3.00
C ASP A 276 20.05 5.55 -3.01
N LEU A 277 18.87 6.16 -2.89
CA LEU A 277 18.72 7.62 -2.78
C LEU A 277 19.47 8.16 -1.56
N LEU A 278 19.37 7.50 -0.40
CA LEU A 278 20.09 7.92 0.81
C LEU A 278 21.61 7.93 0.60
N VAL A 279 22.17 6.92 -0.08
CA VAL A 279 23.60 6.88 -0.40
C VAL A 279 23.99 8.07 -1.28
N GLU A 280 23.26 8.29 -2.38
CA GLU A 280 23.57 9.36 -3.33
C GLU A 280 23.35 10.77 -2.73
N VAL A 281 22.26 10.96 -1.98
CA VAL A 281 21.96 12.24 -1.28
C VAL A 281 23.05 12.57 -0.26
N LYS A 282 23.45 11.62 0.58
CA LYS A 282 24.54 11.83 1.56
C LYS A 282 25.86 12.16 0.86
N ALA A 283 26.17 11.44 -0.22
CA ALA A 283 27.38 11.71 -1.00
C ALA A 283 27.38 13.12 -1.61
N LEU A 284 26.24 13.56 -2.18
CA LEU A 284 26.09 14.91 -2.73
C LEU A 284 26.25 15.99 -1.66
N ILE A 285 25.55 15.85 -0.52
CA ILE A 285 25.63 16.81 0.59
C ILE A 285 27.07 16.90 1.14
N SER A 286 27.77 15.77 1.27
CA SER A 286 29.15 15.74 1.79
C SER A 286 30.17 16.48 0.91
N ARG A 287 29.82 16.72 -0.36
CA ARG A 287 30.66 17.41 -1.35
C ARG A 287 30.26 18.86 -1.56
N LEU A 288 29.21 19.35 -0.89
CA LEU A 288 28.80 20.75 -1.01
C LEU A 288 29.89 21.68 -0.46
N PRO A 289 30.19 22.80 -1.13
CA PRO A 289 31.05 23.83 -0.58
C PRO A 289 30.50 24.35 0.77
N PRO A 290 31.35 24.81 1.71
CA PRO A 290 30.90 25.25 3.03
C PRO A 290 29.79 26.30 3.03
N ALA A 291 29.84 27.26 2.09
CA ALA A 291 28.79 28.28 1.93
C ALA A 291 27.45 27.67 1.52
N THR A 292 27.45 26.80 0.50
CA THR A 292 26.24 26.12 0.01
C THR A 292 25.67 25.15 1.05
N LEU A 293 26.52 24.48 1.82
CA LEU A 293 26.07 23.61 2.92
C LEU A 293 25.37 24.42 4.02
N LYS A 294 25.90 25.60 4.37
CA LYS A 294 25.26 26.51 5.33
C LYS A 294 23.89 26.97 4.81
N GLU A 295 23.79 27.39 3.56
CA GLU A 295 22.52 27.78 2.92
C GLU A 295 21.51 26.62 2.87
N PHE A 296 21.97 25.40 2.60
CA PHE A 296 21.13 24.20 2.62
C PHE A 296 20.53 23.96 4.02
N GLU A 297 21.35 24.02 5.08
CA GLU A 297 20.88 23.85 6.46
C GLU A 297 19.95 25.00 6.92
N GLU A 298 20.21 26.23 6.48
CA GLU A 298 19.33 27.37 6.75
C GLU A 298 17.97 27.21 6.06
N ARG A 299 17.94 26.80 4.78
CA ARG A 299 16.69 26.50 4.05
C ARG A 299 15.90 25.38 4.72
N LYS A 300 16.57 24.32 5.16
CA LYS A 300 15.94 23.21 5.88
C LYS A 300 15.28 23.67 7.18
N LYS A 301 15.96 24.48 7.99
CA LYS A 301 15.40 25.04 9.24
C LYS A 301 14.23 25.98 8.97
N ALA A 302 14.36 26.85 7.96
CA ALA A 302 13.29 27.77 7.56
C ALA A 302 12.04 26.99 7.14
N ARG A 303 12.17 25.98 6.28
CA ARG A 303 11.05 25.14 5.84
C ARG A 303 10.38 24.41 6.99
N GLN A 304 11.13 23.85 7.94
CA GLN A 304 10.54 23.22 9.11
C GLN A 304 9.70 24.21 9.93
N LYS A 305 10.19 25.45 10.11
CA LYS A 305 9.45 26.51 10.80
C LYS A 305 8.17 26.89 10.05
N GLU A 306 8.23 27.03 8.73
CA GLU A 306 7.07 27.32 7.88
C GLU A 306 6.01 26.23 7.97
N ILE A 307 6.42 24.95 7.92
CA ILE A 307 5.49 23.82 8.07
C ILE A 307 4.83 23.82 9.47
N LEU A 308 5.59 24.08 10.53
CA LEU A 308 5.02 24.18 11.88
C LEU A 308 4.02 25.34 12.01
N ALA A 309 4.31 26.49 11.40
CA ALA A 309 3.40 27.62 11.35
C ALA A 309 2.10 27.27 10.59
N LEU A 310 2.24 26.64 9.41
CA LEU A 310 1.12 26.20 8.59
C LEU A 310 0.25 25.17 9.32
N LYS A 311 0.86 24.24 10.08
CA LYS A 311 0.14 23.28 10.93
C LYS A 311 -0.69 23.98 12.01
N GLY A 312 -0.19 25.06 12.60
CA GLY A 312 -0.92 25.87 13.56
C GLY A 312 -2.09 26.63 12.91
N GLU A 313 -1.85 27.28 11.77
CA GLU A 313 -2.87 28.02 11.01
C GLU A 313 -4.03 27.12 10.55
N LEU A 314 -3.70 25.97 9.98
CA LEU A 314 -4.65 25.00 9.43
C LEU A 314 -5.08 23.93 10.45
N LYS A 315 -4.79 24.15 11.74
CA LYS A 315 -5.32 23.36 12.86
C LYS A 315 -5.06 21.85 12.75
N TYR A 316 -3.86 21.47 12.35
CA TYR A 316 -3.43 20.07 12.22
C TYR A 316 -3.63 19.29 13.54
N TYR A 317 -4.57 18.34 13.56
CA TYR A 317 -5.04 17.62 14.77
C TYR A 317 -5.51 18.53 15.93
N SER A 318 -5.79 19.81 15.67
CA SER A 318 -6.21 20.78 16.70
C SER A 318 -7.51 21.50 16.32
N GLU A 319 -8.33 20.88 15.48
CA GLU A 319 -9.66 21.39 15.13
C GLU A 319 -10.56 21.48 16.37
N PRO A 320 -11.28 22.59 16.60
CA PRO A 320 -12.16 22.76 17.78
C PRO A 320 -13.18 21.64 17.98
N GLN A 321 -13.66 21.05 16.88
CA GLN A 321 -14.61 19.94 16.87
C GLN A 321 -14.05 18.70 17.58
N SER A 322 -12.73 18.54 17.61
CA SER A 322 -12.06 17.45 18.33
C SER A 322 -12.20 17.59 19.85
N PHE A 323 -12.47 18.79 20.35
CA PHE A 323 -12.59 19.13 21.77
C PHE A 323 -14.03 19.51 22.17
N SER A 324 -15.02 19.22 21.33
CA SER A 324 -16.41 19.64 21.53
C SER A 324 -17.20 18.68 22.42
N ASP A 325 -17.88 19.20 23.45
CA ASP A 325 -18.84 18.45 24.30
C ASP A 325 -20.26 18.35 23.71
N ALA A 326 -20.41 18.61 22.40
CA ALA A 326 -21.72 18.57 21.76
C ALA A 326 -22.33 17.15 21.75
N VAL A 327 -23.67 17.10 21.82
CA VAL A 327 -24.48 15.88 21.66
C VAL A 327 -25.38 16.05 20.43
N PRO A 328 -25.34 15.12 19.45
CA PRO A 328 -24.54 13.90 19.38
C PRO A 328 -23.03 14.17 19.22
N ILE A 329 -22.20 13.20 19.65
CA ILE A 329 -20.73 13.30 19.62
C ILE A 329 -20.21 13.66 18.22
N LYS A 330 -19.23 14.56 18.16
CA LYS A 330 -18.54 14.88 16.92
C LYS A 330 -17.56 13.77 16.54
N PRO A 331 -17.51 13.34 15.27
CA PRO A 331 -16.61 12.26 14.85
C PRO A 331 -15.14 12.60 15.10
N GLN A 332 -14.73 13.87 14.97
CA GLN A 332 -13.40 14.35 15.33
C GLN A 332 -13.02 13.99 16.76
N ARG A 333 -13.92 14.29 17.71
CA ARG A 333 -13.73 14.02 19.12
C ARG A 333 -13.65 12.53 19.39
N ALA A 334 -14.57 11.75 18.80
CA ALA A 334 -14.59 10.30 18.95
C ALA A 334 -13.26 9.66 18.51
N VAL A 335 -12.76 10.01 17.33
CA VAL A 335 -11.51 9.47 16.79
C VAL A 335 -10.29 9.91 17.60
N ARG A 336 -10.25 11.17 18.05
CA ARG A 336 -9.18 11.66 18.94
C ARG A 336 -9.13 10.85 20.24
N GLU A 337 -10.27 10.68 20.91
CA GLU A 337 -10.33 9.93 22.18
C GLU A 337 -9.98 8.45 22.01
N ILE A 338 -10.38 7.83 20.89
CA ILE A 338 -9.93 6.48 20.52
C ILE A 338 -8.39 6.45 20.42
N ARG A 339 -7.77 7.42 19.76
CA ARG A 339 -6.31 7.47 19.63
C ARG A 339 -5.60 7.67 20.96
N GLU A 340 -6.15 8.49 21.85
CA GLU A 340 -5.61 8.72 23.20
C GLU A 340 -5.70 7.46 24.07
N PHE A 341 -6.74 6.66 23.91
CA PHE A 341 -6.91 5.39 24.64
C PHE A 341 -5.97 4.28 24.14
N LEU A 342 -5.69 4.24 22.83
CA LEU A 342 -4.93 3.16 22.21
C LEU A 342 -3.41 3.29 22.35
N SER A 343 -2.72 2.16 22.42
CA SER A 343 -1.26 2.08 22.39
C SER A 343 -0.70 2.72 21.12
N LYS A 344 0.53 3.25 21.18
CA LYS A 344 1.17 3.93 20.03
C LYS A 344 1.29 3.03 18.79
N ASP A 345 1.39 1.74 19.02
CA ASP A 345 1.49 0.70 18.01
C ASP A 345 0.15 0.00 17.74
N ALA A 346 -1.00 0.52 18.19
CA ALA A 346 -2.28 -0.08 17.84
C ALA A 346 -2.49 -0.10 16.31
N ILE A 347 -3.18 -1.14 15.81
CA ILE A 347 -3.65 -1.24 14.43
C ILE A 347 -5.11 -0.79 14.43
N VAL A 348 -5.39 0.30 13.73
CA VAL A 348 -6.77 0.76 13.52
C VAL A 348 -7.19 0.48 12.10
N MET A 349 -8.40 -0.02 11.95
CA MET A 349 -9.08 -0.18 10.68
C MET A 349 -10.25 0.79 10.59
N ALA A 350 -10.75 0.95 9.38
CA ALA A 350 -12.02 1.61 9.17
C ALA A 350 -12.67 0.97 7.95
N ASP A 351 -13.97 0.68 8.06
CA ASP A 351 -14.77 0.27 6.92
C ASP A 351 -15.08 1.46 5.98
N CYS A 352 -15.64 1.15 4.83
CA CYS A 352 -15.94 2.11 3.78
C CYS A 352 -17.15 2.98 4.16
N GLY A 353 -16.96 4.29 4.17
CA GLY A 353 -17.98 5.27 4.56
C GLY A 353 -17.35 6.55 5.11
N ASN A 354 -18.17 7.41 5.72
CA ASN A 354 -17.67 8.63 6.37
C ASN A 354 -16.70 8.32 7.52
N ASN A 355 -16.86 7.17 8.18
CA ASN A 355 -15.95 6.69 9.21
C ASN A 355 -14.51 6.55 8.68
N LEU A 356 -14.31 6.05 7.45
CA LEU A 356 -12.98 6.00 6.83
C LEU A 356 -12.38 7.40 6.71
N ALA A 357 -13.13 8.37 6.18
CA ALA A 357 -12.68 9.75 6.06
C ALA A 357 -12.32 10.36 7.43
N TRP A 358 -13.09 10.06 8.48
CA TRP A 358 -12.81 10.53 9.83
C TRP A 358 -11.57 9.88 10.43
N VAL A 359 -11.37 8.58 10.27
CA VAL A 359 -10.18 7.89 10.79
C VAL A 359 -8.94 8.30 9.98
N GLU A 360 -9.04 8.39 8.65
CA GLU A 360 -7.97 8.88 7.77
C GLU A 360 -7.46 10.26 8.21
N LYS A 361 -8.39 11.19 8.51
CA LYS A 361 -8.06 12.56 8.89
C LYS A 361 -7.69 12.73 10.36
N TYR A 362 -8.43 12.11 11.28
CA TYR A 362 -8.35 12.44 12.71
C TYR A 362 -7.66 11.38 13.57
N TYR A 363 -7.40 10.17 13.06
CA TYR A 363 -6.62 9.17 13.80
C TYR A 363 -5.12 9.39 13.55
N GLN A 364 -4.40 9.89 14.56
CA GLN A 364 -2.97 10.17 14.43
C GLN A 364 -2.12 8.89 14.55
N THR A 365 -1.55 8.45 13.45
CA THR A 365 -0.67 7.27 13.39
C THR A 365 0.76 7.62 13.78
N LEU A 366 1.32 6.83 14.72
CA LEU A 366 2.66 7.07 15.28
C LEU A 366 3.68 6.00 14.90
N MET A 367 3.21 4.81 14.52
CA MET A 367 4.05 3.65 14.20
C MET A 367 3.62 3.04 12.87
N PRO A 368 4.56 2.46 12.09
CA PRO A 368 4.24 1.78 10.83
C PRO A 368 3.19 0.68 10.98
N LYS A 369 2.34 0.55 9.94
CA LYS A 369 1.20 -0.39 9.95
C LYS A 369 0.23 -0.10 11.11
N GLY A 370 0.08 1.17 11.49
CA GLY A 370 -0.88 1.62 12.52
C GLY A 370 -2.28 1.88 11.98
N PHE A 371 -2.42 1.94 10.64
CA PHE A 371 -3.70 2.12 9.95
C PHE A 371 -3.80 1.17 8.75
N MET A 372 -4.97 0.57 8.55
CA MET A 372 -5.25 -0.30 7.41
C MET A 372 -6.70 -0.09 6.93
N ALA A 373 -6.88 0.19 5.64
CA ALA A 373 -8.20 0.34 5.03
C ALA A 373 -8.20 -0.25 3.61
N ASP A 374 -9.37 -0.49 3.03
CA ASP A 374 -9.50 -0.81 1.60
C ASP A 374 -9.20 0.44 0.75
N GLY A 375 -8.24 0.34 -0.17
CA GLY A 375 -7.57 1.49 -0.78
C GLY A 375 -8.22 2.10 -2.00
N GLY A 376 -9.24 1.44 -2.57
CA GLY A 376 -9.91 1.97 -3.76
C GLY A 376 -11.19 1.26 -4.18
N HIS A 377 -11.42 0.01 -3.75
CA HIS A 377 -12.62 -0.72 -4.16
C HIS A 377 -13.88 -0.28 -3.41
N THR A 378 -13.70 0.28 -2.21
CA THR A 378 -14.78 0.65 -1.29
C THR A 378 -15.65 -0.54 -0.87
N ALA A 379 -15.02 -1.69 -0.66
CA ALA A 379 -15.63 -2.95 -0.23
C ALA A 379 -16.15 -2.84 1.21
N MET A 380 -17.45 -2.61 1.34
CA MET A 380 -18.12 -2.57 2.64
C MET A 380 -18.05 -3.94 3.34
N GLY A 381 -17.75 -3.94 4.63
CA GLY A 381 -17.58 -5.14 5.47
C GLY A 381 -16.16 -5.72 5.49
N PHE A 382 -15.21 -5.10 4.78
CA PHE A 382 -13.81 -5.49 4.77
C PHE A 382 -13.18 -5.48 6.17
N SER A 383 -13.46 -4.43 6.93
CA SER A 383 -12.72 -4.09 8.15
C SER A 383 -12.92 -5.12 9.28
N ILE A 384 -14.13 -5.65 9.42
CA ILE A 384 -14.46 -6.71 10.39
C ILE A 384 -13.65 -7.97 10.15
N ALA A 385 -13.57 -8.44 8.90
CA ALA A 385 -12.78 -9.62 8.56
C ALA A 385 -11.27 -9.34 8.62
N ALA A 386 -10.86 -8.15 8.18
CA ALA A 386 -9.47 -7.73 8.19
C ALA A 386 -8.91 -7.59 9.61
N SER A 387 -9.71 -7.13 10.58
CA SER A 387 -9.28 -6.93 11.97
C SER A 387 -8.95 -8.26 12.65
N ILE A 388 -9.74 -9.31 12.40
CA ILE A 388 -9.43 -10.68 12.83
C ILE A 388 -8.10 -11.13 12.23
N GLY A 389 -7.91 -10.95 10.91
CA GLY A 389 -6.67 -11.31 10.23
C GLY A 389 -5.45 -10.52 10.72
N ALA A 390 -5.62 -9.24 11.06
CA ALA A 390 -4.55 -8.43 11.63
C ALA A 390 -4.20 -8.86 13.05
N LYS A 391 -5.20 -9.21 13.88
CA LYS A 391 -4.95 -9.72 15.24
C LYS A 391 -4.20 -11.04 15.20
N LEU A 392 -4.54 -11.95 14.28
CA LEU A 392 -3.78 -13.18 14.08
C LEU A 392 -2.35 -12.92 13.59
N GLY A 393 -2.16 -11.91 12.73
CA GLY A 393 -0.84 -11.53 12.20
C GLY A 393 0.02 -10.68 13.16
N ALA A 394 -0.58 -10.10 14.19
CA ALA A 394 0.08 -9.27 15.19
C ALA A 394 -0.58 -9.49 16.56
N PRO A 395 -0.38 -10.69 17.16
CA PRO A 395 -1.10 -11.09 18.37
C PRO A 395 -0.86 -10.16 19.56
N ASP A 396 0.30 -9.51 19.62
CA ASP A 396 0.68 -8.63 20.73
C ASP A 396 0.17 -7.18 20.57
N ARG A 397 -0.31 -6.80 19.38
CA ARG A 397 -0.79 -5.44 19.11
C ARG A 397 -2.28 -5.32 19.42
N GLN A 398 -2.70 -4.15 19.89
CA GLN A 398 -4.13 -3.80 19.93
C GLN A 398 -4.65 -3.69 18.49
N VAL A 399 -5.85 -4.21 18.25
CA VAL A 399 -6.53 -4.11 16.95
C VAL A 399 -7.93 -3.59 17.20
N VAL A 400 -8.30 -2.51 16.51
CA VAL A 400 -9.62 -1.88 16.57
C VAL A 400 -10.13 -1.70 15.14
N ASP A 401 -11.40 -1.98 14.96
CA ASP A 401 -12.19 -1.67 13.78
C ASP A 401 -13.14 -0.51 14.10
#